data_AF-A0A484NFA2-F1
#
_entry.id   AF-A0A484NFA2-F1
#
_cell.length_a   1.000
_cell.length_b   1.000
_cell.length_c   1.000
_cell.angle_alpha   90.00
_cell.angle_beta   90.00
_cell.angle_gamma   90.00
#
_symmetry.space_group_name_H-M   'P 1'
#
loop_
_entity.id
_entity.type
_entity.pdbx_description
1 polymer ?
#
loop_
_entity_poly.entity_id
_entity_poly.type
_entity_poly.pdbx_seq_one_letter_code
_entity_poly.pdbx_strand_id
1 'polypeptide(L)'
;MFWLVITLSGLLGLAISITSMWFLHQTGATTYSLVGSLNKMPLSVAGILLFNVPTSQENSASIFFGLLAGIFFARAKMPEQSSHA
;
A
#
# COMPACT_ATOMS: atom_id res chain seq x y z
N MET A 1 -25.61 11.75 -9.25
CA MET A 1 -24.16 11.54 -8.96
C MET A 1 -23.97 10.61 -7.76
N PHE A 2 -24.47 10.94 -6.57
CA PHE A 2 -24.31 10.16 -5.32
C PHE A 2 -24.48 8.63 -5.44
N TRP A 3 -25.62 8.17 -5.97
CA TRP A 3 -25.90 6.74 -6.15
C TRP A 3 -24.86 6.01 -7.02
N LEU A 4 -24.37 6.66 -8.08
CA LEU A 4 -23.36 6.08 -8.97
C LEU A 4 -22.03 5.87 -8.24
N VAL A 5 -21.60 6.84 -7.43
CA VAL A 5 -20.36 6.74 -6.65
C VAL A 5 -20.45 5.64 -5.60
N ILE A 6 -21.61 5.49 -4.95
CA ILE A 6 -21.85 4.42 -3.96
C ILE A 6 -21.81 3.05 -4.62
N THR A 7 -22.51 2.86 -5.73
CA THR A 7 -22.51 1.58 -6.44
C THR A 7 -21.12 1.23 -6.94
N LEU A 8 -20.39 2.20 -7.49
CA LEU A 8 -19.02 1.98 -7.97
C LEU A 8 -18.04 1.66 -6.83
N SER A 9 -18.11 2.40 -5.71
CA SER A 9 -17.29 2.12 -4.53
C SER A 9 -17.60 0.76 -3.93
N GLY A 10 -18.88 0.36 -3.90
CA GLY A 10 -19.32 -0.95 -3.45
C GLY A 10 -18.76 -2.07 -4.33
N LEU A 11 -18.81 -1.91 -5.65
CA LEU A 11 -18.28 -2.88 -6.60
C LEU A 11 -16.75 -3.03 -6.49
N LEU A 12 -16.02 -1.91 -6.36
CA LEU A 12 -14.58 -1.92 -6.14
C LEU A 12 -14.21 -2.59 -4.81
N GLY A 13 -14.95 -2.30 -3.74
CA GLY A 13 -14.77 -2.96 -2.44
C GLY A 13 -14.98 -4.47 -2.52
N LEU A 14 -15.99 -4.90 -3.28
CA LEU A 14 -16.27 -6.32 -3.51
C LEU A 14 -15.14 -7.01 -4.29
N ALA A 15 -14.66 -6.37 -5.37
CA ALA A 15 -13.54 -6.87 -6.16
C ALA A 15 -12.27 -7.05 -5.31
N ILE A 16 -11.92 -6.05 -4.49
CA ILE A 16 -10.78 -6.15 -3.57
C ILE A 16 -10.96 -7.33 -2.62
N SER A 17 -12.14 -7.49 -2.01
CA SER A 17 -12.41 -8.57 -1.05
C SER A 17 -12.28 -9.96 -1.68
N ILE A 18 -12.79 -10.16 -2.90
CA ILE A 18 -12.65 -11.43 -3.64
C ILE A 18 -11.18 -11.72 -3.95
N THR A 19 -10.46 -10.74 -4.50
CA THR A 19 -9.04 -10.92 -4.83
C THR A 19 -8.20 -11.20 -3.59
N SER A 20 -8.51 -10.56 -2.46
CA SER A 20 -7.86 -10.81 -1.17
C SER A 20 -8.06 -12.24 -0.68
N MET A 21 -9.28 -12.75 -0.73
CA MET A 21 -9.57 -14.14 -0.33
C MET A 21 -8.93 -15.16 -1.27
N TRP A 22 -8.92 -14.87 -2.58
CA TRP A 22 -8.25 -15.71 -3.57
C TRP A 22 -6.73 -15.74 -3.38
N PHE A 23 -6.10 -14.59 -3.12
CA PHE A 23 -4.66 -14.51 -2.85
C PHE A 23 -4.28 -15.23 -1.55
N LEU A 24 -5.09 -15.06 -0.50
CA LEU A 24 -4.95 -15.76 0.77
C LEU A 24 -4.98 -17.28 0.60
N HIS A 25 -5.89 -17.79 -0.23
CA HIS A 25 -6.01 -19.22 -0.51
C HIS A 25 -4.76 -19.79 -1.20
N GLN A 26 -4.08 -19.01 -2.05
CA GLN A 26 -2.93 -19.48 -2.84
C GLN A 26 -1.55 -19.26 -2.18
N THR A 27 -1.39 -18.29 -1.29
CA THR A 27 -0.06 -17.88 -0.76
C THR A 27 0.05 -17.77 0.76
N GLY A 28 -1.07 -17.85 1.49
CA GLY A 28 -1.11 -17.81 2.96
C GLY A 28 -1.22 -16.40 3.58
N ALA A 29 -1.63 -16.36 4.85
CA ALA A 29 -1.95 -15.13 5.59
C ALA A 29 -0.77 -14.16 5.78
N THR A 30 0.44 -14.70 5.95
CA THR A 30 1.67 -13.92 6.11
C THR A 30 2.06 -13.17 4.84
N THR A 31 1.95 -13.81 3.67
CA THR A 31 2.25 -13.18 2.37
C THR A 31 1.21 -12.11 2.01
N TYR A 32 -0.07 -12.36 2.27
CA TYR A 32 -1.14 -11.37 2.05
C TYR A 32 -0.95 -10.11 2.89
N SER A 33 -0.60 -10.25 4.17
CA SER A 33 -0.32 -9.11 5.06
C SER A 33 0.89 -8.30 4.59
N LEU A 34 1.91 -8.98 4.08
CA LEU A 34 3.10 -8.33 3.55
C LEU A 34 2.80 -7.53 2.27
N VAL A 35 2.11 -8.13 1.28
CA VAL A 35 1.71 -7.44 0.05
C VAL A 35 0.80 -6.24 0.34
N GLY A 36 -0.14 -6.38 1.28
CA GLY A 36 -0.99 -5.27 1.74
C GLY A 36 -0.18 -4.13 2.38
N SER A 37 0.84 -4.46 3.17
CA SER A 37 1.74 -3.48 3.78
C SER A 37 2.66 -2.81 2.74
N LEU A 38 3.07 -3.54 1.70
CA LEU A 38 3.85 -3.01 0.59
C LEU A 38 3.04 -2.02 -0.25
N ASN A 39 1.77 -2.32 -0.56
CA ASN A 39 0.91 -1.43 -1.36
C ASN A 39 0.71 -0.04 -0.69
N LYS A 40 0.78 0.02 0.66
CA LYS A 40 0.70 1.30 1.39
C LYS A 40 1.86 2.25 1.08
N MET A 41 3.04 1.75 0.70
CA MET A 41 4.24 2.57 0.46
C MET A 41 4.12 3.38 -0.85
N PRO A 42 3.89 2.77 -2.03
CA PRO A 42 3.66 3.53 -3.26
C PRO A 42 2.44 4.45 -3.18
N LEU A 43 1.37 4.02 -2.50
CA LEU A 43 0.17 4.84 -2.31
C LEU A 43 0.48 6.12 -1.52
N SER A 44 1.32 6.03 -0.49
CA SER A 44 1.77 7.19 0.28
C SER A 44 2.64 8.13 -0.57
N VAL A 45 3.60 7.59 -1.33
CA VAL A 45 4.42 8.38 -2.28
C VAL A 45 3.53 9.10 -3.29
N ALA A 46 2.60 8.38 -3.92
CA ALA A 46 1.68 8.93 -4.90
C ALA A 46 0.80 10.03 -4.30
N GLY A 47 0.33 9.86 -3.06
CA GLY A 47 -0.43 10.89 -2.34
C GLY A 47 0.35 12.18 -2.12
N ILE A 48 1.63 12.08 -1.74
CA ILE A 48 2.48 13.26 -1.55
C ILE A 48 2.74 13.98 -2.87
N LEU A 49 3.01 13.23 -3.95
CA LEU A 49 3.28 13.79 -5.28
C LEU A 49 2.03 14.41 -5.93
N LEU A 50 0.88 13.75 -5.84
CA LEU A 50 -0.37 14.21 -6.48
C LEU A 50 -1.01 15.39 -5.76
N PHE A 51 -0.95 15.42 -4.43
CA PHE A 51 -1.67 16.43 -3.65
C PHE A 51 -0.81 17.64 -3.25
N ASN A 52 0.47 17.68 -3.64
CA ASN A 52 1.42 18.79 -3.42
C ASN A 52 1.13 19.57 -2.12
N VAL A 53 1.11 18.80 -1.02
CA VAL A 53 0.68 19.31 0.27
C VAL A 53 1.65 20.41 0.70
N PRO A 54 1.18 21.60 1.14
CA PRO A 54 2.07 22.70 1.51
C PRO A 54 3.02 22.23 2.60
N THR A 55 4.28 22.05 2.22
CA THR A 55 5.30 21.41 3.03
C THR A 55 6.32 22.47 3.40
N SER A 56 6.35 22.86 4.68
CA SER A 56 7.49 23.58 5.26
C SER A 56 8.77 22.76 5.06
N GLN A 57 9.94 23.40 5.03
CA GLN A 57 11.21 22.75 4.68
C GLN A 57 11.57 21.58 5.61
N GLU A 58 11.18 21.65 6.89
CA GLU A 58 11.30 20.55 7.86
C GLU A 58 10.30 19.40 7.61
N ASN A 59 9.08 19.72 7.17
CA ASN A 59 8.04 18.72 6.86
C ASN A 59 8.37 17.96 5.58
N SER A 60 8.92 18.64 4.56
CA SER A 60 9.38 18.02 3.33
C SER A 60 10.51 17.01 3.58
N ALA A 61 11.49 17.37 4.41
CA ALA A 61 12.57 16.46 4.80
C ALA A 61 12.05 15.25 5.60
N SER A 62 11.13 15.46 6.54
CA SER A 62 10.51 14.38 7.33
C SER A 62 9.73 13.40 6.45
N ILE A 63 9.00 13.90 5.46
CA ILE A 63 8.29 13.09 4.47
C ILE A 63 9.28 12.32 3.58
N PHE A 64 10.35 12.97 3.11
CA PHE A 64 11.37 12.32 2.30
C PHE A 64 12.06 11.17 3.04
N PHE A 65 12.49 11.39 4.29
CA PHE A 65 13.06 10.33 5.12
C PHE A 65 12.04 9.25 5.48
N GLY A 66 10.78 9.60 5.71
CA GLY A 66 9.70 8.63 5.93
C GLY A 66 9.45 7.72 4.72
N LEU A 67 9.47 8.28 3.52
CA LEU A 67 9.39 7.53 2.26
C LEU A 67 10.62 6.65 2.04
N LEU A 68 11.81 7.16 2.31
CA LEU A 68 13.06 6.43 2.13
C LEU A 68 13.17 5.25 3.11
N ALA A 69 12.84 5.48 4.39
CA ALA A 69 12.71 4.44 5.40
C ALA A 69 11.66 3.40 5.01
N GLY A 70 10.55 3.85 4.41
CA GLY A 70 9.51 2.98 3.88
C GLY A 70 10.00 2.05 2.76
N ILE A 71 10.71 2.59 1.77
CA ILE A 71 11.32 1.82 0.69
C ILE A 71 12.35 0.82 1.23
N PHE A 72 13.20 1.25 2.17
CA PHE A 72 14.18 0.36 2.81
C PHE A 72 13.51 -0.78 3.60
N PHE A 73 12.45 -0.51 4.36
CA PHE A 73 11.69 -1.53 5.08
C PHE A 73 11.07 -2.55 4.13
N ALA A 74 10.44 -2.08 3.04
CA ALA A 74 9.90 -2.93 1.99
C ALA A 74 10.98 -3.83 1.37
N ARG A 75 12.15 -3.25 1.05
CA ARG A 75 13.26 -3.97 0.40
C ARG A 75 13.96 -4.94 1.34
N ALA A 76 14.06 -4.65 2.63
CA ALA A 76 14.67 -5.54 3.63
C ALA A 76 13.78 -6.74 3.97
N LYS A 77 12.45 -6.56 3.93
CA LYS A 77 11.50 -7.62 4.31
C LYS A 77 11.17 -8.59 3.17
N MET A 78 11.41 -8.22 1.91
CA MET A 78 11.27 -9.10 0.73
C MET A 78 12.24 -10.30 0.73
N PRO A 79 13.56 -10.17 1.00
CA PRO A 79 14.50 -11.29 0.94
C PRO A 79 14.40 -12.27 2.12
N GLU A 80 13.94 -11.84 3.31
CA GLU A 80 13.79 -12.74 4.46
C GLU A 80 12.72 -13.82 4.22
N GLN A 81 11.72 -13.55 3.37
CA GLN A 81 10.70 -14.54 3.02
C GLN A 81 11.15 -15.54 1.94
N SER A 82 12.17 -15.19 1.14
CA SER A 82 12.72 -16.09 0.11
C SER A 82 13.68 -17.16 0.66
N SER A 83 14.12 -17.05 1.93
CA SER A 83 15.08 -17.97 2.54
C SER A 83 14.45 -19.06 3.42
N HIS A 84 13.12 -19.09 3.54
CA HIS A 84 12.35 -20.14 4.23
C HIS A 84 11.35 -20.84 3.30
N ALA A 85 11.70 -20.99 2.01
CA ALA A 85 11.03 -21.88 1.07
C ALA A 85 11.92 -23.10 0.81
#